data_AF-A0A1E3PS43-F1
#
_entry.id   AF-A0A1E3PS43-F1
#
_cell.length_a   1.000
_cell.length_b   1.000
_cell.length_c   1.000
_cell.angle_alpha   90.00
_cell.angle_beta   90.00
_cell.angle_gamma   90.00
#
_symmetry.space_group_name_H-M   'P 1'
#
loop_
_entity.id
_entity.type
_entity.pdbx_description
1 polymer ?
#
loop_
_entity_poly.entity_id
_entity_poly.type
_entity_poly.pdbx_seq_one_letter_code
_entity_poly.pdbx_strand_id
1 'polypeptide(L)'
;MSNSKNEKHGLSSYQQTKFLNYVDNGLMRVQRRWVRRIADIGSTGTPLPEGIEISDVQGYKDILELLNDLRALVDFVWYSITKENFQYMFGQEEYLLKILDDLGEYIHEFPIRQFQDQKDPQAVQVFEFLKEMDKKFCQLIDHKAINLTVRVRLESIADRSRESIFTWIGFSTNERRAKTNGLNTQKATREGGPDVSEDDMDDDESSSTSSPENIYWKDSNEVFVGVLERFEFV
;
A
#
# COMPACT_ATOMS: atom_id res chain seq x y z
N MET A 1 30.56 -41.59 -15.15
CA MET A 1 29.39 -41.10 -14.40
C MET A 1 29.90 -40.37 -13.17
N SER A 2 29.96 -39.04 -13.21
CA SER A 2 30.43 -38.22 -12.09
C SER A 2 29.57 -36.98 -11.97
N ASN A 3 28.55 -37.12 -11.13
CA ASN A 3 27.83 -36.13 -10.33
C ASN A 3 28.03 -34.63 -10.70
N SER A 4 27.16 -34.12 -11.57
CA SER A 4 26.88 -32.68 -11.66
C SER A 4 26.10 -32.28 -10.42
N LYS A 5 26.80 -31.81 -9.39
CA LYS A 5 26.16 -31.10 -8.28
C LYS A 5 25.56 -29.83 -8.87
N ASN A 6 24.23 -29.75 -8.86
CA ASN A 6 23.45 -28.55 -9.14
C ASN A 6 23.96 -27.41 -8.22
N GLU A 7 24.91 -26.62 -8.72
CA GLU A 7 25.24 -25.34 -8.12
C GLU A 7 24.07 -24.41 -8.44
N LYS A 8 23.21 -24.19 -7.43
CA LYS A 8 22.15 -23.20 -7.47
C LYS A 8 22.79 -21.81 -7.57
N HIS A 9 23.20 -21.43 -8.78
CA HIS A 9 23.84 -20.15 -9.03
C HIS A 9 22.78 -19.07 -9.08
N GLY A 10 22.83 -18.18 -8.08
CA GLY A 10 22.22 -16.86 -8.20
C GLY A 10 22.78 -16.10 -9.40
N LEU A 11 22.15 -14.97 -9.75
CA LEU A 11 22.60 -14.13 -10.86
C LEU A 11 24.08 -13.74 -10.68
N SER A 12 24.86 -13.73 -11.77
CA SER A 12 26.24 -13.24 -11.75
C SER A 12 26.29 -11.77 -11.34
N SER A 13 27.40 -11.31 -10.76
CA SER A 13 27.56 -9.90 -10.36
C SER A 13 27.25 -8.91 -11.49
N TYR A 14 27.65 -9.22 -12.74
CA TYR A 14 27.30 -8.40 -13.90
C TYR A 14 25.78 -8.35 -14.16
N GLN A 15 25.08 -9.48 -14.06
CA GLN A 15 23.62 -9.53 -14.20
C GLN A 15 22.92 -8.79 -13.06
N GLN A 16 23.44 -8.90 -11.83
CA GLN A 16 22.94 -8.14 -10.68
C GLN A 16 23.09 -6.65 -10.93
N THR A 17 24.25 -6.15 -11.32
CA THR A 17 24.46 -4.73 -11.65
C THR A 17 23.53 -4.26 -12.77
N LYS A 18 23.33 -5.08 -13.82
CA LYS A 18 22.40 -4.75 -14.90
C LYS A 18 20.95 -4.67 -14.41
N PHE A 19 20.55 -5.56 -13.50
CA PHE A 19 19.26 -5.52 -12.84
C PHE A 19 19.09 -4.25 -12.01
N LEU A 20 20.04 -3.93 -11.12
CA LEU A 20 20.00 -2.74 -10.27
C LEU A 20 19.85 -1.47 -11.12
N ASN A 21 20.72 -1.32 -12.13
CA ASN A 21 20.67 -0.19 -13.04
C ASN A 21 19.33 -0.08 -13.78
N TYR A 22 18.71 -1.21 -14.15
CA TYR A 22 17.41 -1.18 -14.81
C TYR A 22 16.31 -0.66 -13.87
N VAL A 23 16.26 -1.18 -12.63
CA VAL A 23 15.26 -0.78 -11.64
C VAL A 23 15.48 0.68 -11.22
N ASP A 24 16.72 1.09 -10.96
CA ASP A 24 17.07 2.47 -10.60
C ASP A 24 16.67 3.46 -11.69
N ASN A 25 16.97 3.15 -12.96
CA ASN A 25 16.53 3.99 -14.08
C ASN A 25 15.00 4.04 -14.19
N GLY A 26 14.32 2.93 -13.91
CA GLY A 26 12.86 2.86 -13.83
C GLY A 26 12.29 3.78 -12.76
N LEU A 27 12.80 3.69 -11.53
CA LEU A 27 12.39 4.54 -10.40
C LEU A 27 12.70 6.01 -10.67
N MET A 28 13.86 6.32 -11.23
CA MET A 28 14.20 7.69 -11.65
C MET A 28 13.26 8.22 -12.74
N ARG A 29 12.78 7.38 -13.65
CA ARG A 29 11.76 7.77 -14.62
C ARG A 29 10.44 8.07 -13.92
N VAL A 30 10.01 7.21 -13.01
CA VAL A 30 8.78 7.41 -12.23
C VAL A 30 8.85 8.72 -11.44
N GLN A 31 9.93 8.94 -10.70
CA GLN A 31 10.14 10.13 -9.89
C GLN A 31 10.12 11.40 -10.74
N ARG A 32 10.82 11.44 -11.88
CA ARG A 32 10.79 12.61 -12.79
C ARG A 32 9.39 12.92 -13.29
N ARG A 33 8.61 11.90 -13.69
CA ARG A 33 7.21 12.06 -14.12
C ARG A 33 6.32 12.54 -12.99
N TRP A 34 6.54 12.08 -11.77
CA TRP A 34 5.79 12.50 -10.59
C TRP A 34 6.10 13.94 -10.20
N VAL A 35 7.38 14.32 -10.10
CA VAL A 35 7.80 15.72 -9.85
C VAL A 35 7.20 16.64 -10.91
N ARG A 36 7.20 16.20 -12.18
CA ARG A 36 6.58 16.98 -13.25
C ARG A 36 5.09 17.16 -13.06
N ARG A 37 4.36 16.11 -12.66
CA ARG A 37 2.93 16.22 -12.31
C ARG A 37 2.71 17.27 -11.22
N ILE A 38 3.50 17.23 -10.15
CA ILE A 38 3.39 18.21 -9.07
C ILE A 38 3.64 19.63 -9.59
N ALA A 39 4.64 19.82 -10.46
CA ALA A 39 4.90 21.13 -11.06
C ALA A 39 3.77 21.60 -11.97
N ASP A 40 3.17 20.69 -12.74
CA ASP A 40 2.05 20.99 -13.63
C ASP A 40 0.78 21.35 -12.82
N ILE A 41 0.48 20.61 -11.74
CA ILE A 41 -0.61 20.92 -10.78
C ILE A 41 -0.32 22.22 -10.03
N GLY A 42 0.93 22.39 -9.59
CA GLY A 42 1.48 23.49 -8.81
C GLY A 42 1.81 24.74 -9.63
N SER A 43 1.17 24.95 -10.78
CA SER A 43 1.19 26.23 -11.52
C SER A 43 0.59 27.42 -10.72
N THR A 44 0.45 27.27 -9.40
CA THR A 44 0.47 28.30 -8.36
C THR A 44 1.86 28.43 -7.70
N GLY A 45 2.88 28.85 -8.47
CA GLY A 45 3.96 29.69 -7.95
C GLY A 45 5.08 29.11 -7.06
N THR A 46 5.20 27.80 -6.83
CA THR A 46 6.38 27.24 -6.15
C THR A 46 7.51 26.95 -7.15
N PRO A 47 8.71 27.52 -6.98
CA PRO A 47 9.85 27.21 -7.85
C PRO A 47 10.21 25.73 -7.73
N LEU A 48 10.44 25.08 -8.87
CA LEU A 48 11.07 23.76 -8.92
C LEU A 48 12.39 23.78 -8.12
N PRO A 49 12.75 22.69 -7.43
CA PRO A 49 14.08 22.54 -6.83
C PRO A 49 15.18 22.82 -7.87
N GLU A 50 16.15 23.66 -7.52
CA GLU A 50 17.29 23.97 -8.39
C GLU A 50 18.00 22.69 -8.86
N GLY A 51 18.21 22.56 -10.17
CA GLY A 51 18.90 21.43 -10.79
C GLY A 51 18.01 20.38 -11.46
N ILE A 52 16.67 20.50 -11.38
CA ILE A 52 15.76 19.66 -12.18
C ILE A 52 15.53 20.36 -13.52
N GLU A 53 16.31 19.97 -14.53
CA GLU A 53 15.96 20.32 -15.90
C GLU A 53 14.55 19.80 -16.19
N ILE A 54 13.70 20.68 -16.75
CA ILE A 54 12.45 20.28 -17.37
C ILE A 54 12.83 19.34 -18.51
N SER A 55 12.89 18.04 -18.20
CA SER A 55 12.98 17.02 -19.22
C SER A 55 11.74 17.13 -20.10
N ASP A 56 11.85 16.85 -21.40
CA ASP A 56 10.73 16.71 -22.36
C ASP A 56 9.70 15.61 -21.96
N VAL A 57 9.76 15.11 -20.73
CA VAL A 57 8.98 14.01 -20.19
C VAL A 57 7.68 14.56 -19.62
N GLN A 58 6.56 14.11 -20.20
CA GLN A 58 5.22 14.40 -19.73
C GLN A 58 4.96 13.82 -18.32
N GLY A 59 4.41 14.66 -17.43
CA GLY A 59 3.96 14.23 -16.11
C GLY A 59 2.80 13.22 -16.17
N TYR A 60 2.53 12.53 -15.07
CA TYR A 60 1.39 11.60 -15.00
C TYR A 60 0.06 12.34 -15.10
N LYS A 61 -0.85 11.87 -15.96
CA LYS A 61 -2.18 12.46 -16.12
C LYS A 61 -3.14 12.03 -15.02
N ASP A 62 -3.09 10.76 -14.67
CA ASP A 62 -3.89 10.12 -13.63
C ASP A 62 -3.08 9.06 -12.89
N ILE A 63 -3.67 8.52 -11.82
CA ILE A 63 -3.00 7.52 -10.99
C ILE A 63 -2.83 6.19 -11.72
N LEU A 64 -3.63 5.91 -12.75
CA LEU A 64 -3.55 4.67 -13.51
C LEU A 64 -2.26 4.62 -14.33
N GLU A 65 -1.87 5.73 -14.97
CA GLU A 65 -0.57 5.82 -15.64
C GLU A 65 0.60 5.59 -14.66
N LEU A 66 0.51 6.14 -13.44
CA LEU A 66 1.50 5.92 -12.39
C LEU A 66 1.55 4.45 -11.95
N LEU A 67 0.39 3.88 -11.61
CA LEU A 67 0.27 2.48 -11.17
C LEU A 67 0.75 1.51 -12.24
N ASN A 68 0.54 1.79 -13.53
CA ASN A 68 1.05 0.95 -14.61
C ASN A 68 2.58 0.96 -14.67
N ASP A 69 3.22 2.12 -14.52
CA ASP A 69 4.68 2.22 -14.47
C ASP A 69 5.24 1.52 -13.21
N LEU A 70 4.62 1.71 -12.05
CA LEU A 70 5.00 1.03 -10.80
C LEU A 70 4.80 -0.49 -10.89
N ARG A 71 3.66 -0.95 -11.43
CA ARG A 71 3.36 -2.38 -11.61
C ARG A 71 4.36 -3.05 -12.54
N ALA A 72 4.76 -2.40 -13.63
CA ALA A 72 5.80 -2.94 -14.50
C ALA A 72 7.15 -3.13 -13.76
N LEU A 73 7.51 -2.20 -12.87
CA LEU A 73 8.71 -2.34 -12.03
C LEU A 73 8.54 -3.44 -10.99
N VAL A 74 7.40 -3.49 -10.29
CA VAL A 74 7.10 -4.55 -9.32
C VAL A 74 7.12 -5.91 -9.97
N ASP A 75 6.48 -6.09 -11.14
CA ASP A 75 6.46 -7.36 -11.85
C ASP A 75 7.85 -7.77 -12.30
N PHE A 76 8.67 -6.83 -12.77
CA PHE A 76 10.05 -7.10 -13.12
C PHE A 76 10.89 -7.53 -11.91
N VAL A 77 10.81 -6.78 -10.80
CA VAL A 77 11.51 -7.11 -9.55
C VAL A 77 11.04 -8.46 -9.02
N TRP A 78 9.72 -8.66 -8.97
CA TRP A 78 9.10 -9.89 -8.48
C TRP A 78 9.44 -11.10 -9.34
N TYR A 79 9.47 -10.95 -10.66
CA TYR A 79 9.88 -12.03 -11.57
C TYR A 79 11.33 -12.49 -11.32
N SER A 80 12.19 -11.58 -10.84
CA SER A 80 13.56 -11.96 -10.45
C SER A 80 13.63 -12.73 -9.13
N ILE A 81 12.56 -12.71 -8.33
CA ILE A 81 12.41 -13.48 -7.10
C ILE A 81 11.73 -14.81 -7.44
N THR A 82 12.49 -15.89 -7.37
CA THR A 82 11.99 -17.26 -7.51
C THR A 82 11.97 -17.95 -6.16
N LYS A 83 11.07 -18.93 -5.98
CA LYS A 83 10.99 -19.69 -4.72
C LYS A 83 12.29 -20.41 -4.36
N GLU A 84 13.13 -20.66 -5.36
CA GLU A 84 14.41 -21.34 -5.21
C GLU A 84 15.56 -20.37 -4.85
N ASN A 85 15.36 -19.06 -5.02
CA ASN A 85 16.40 -18.04 -4.85
C ASN A 85 16.12 -17.02 -3.73
N PHE A 86 15.10 -17.24 -2.87
CA PHE A 86 14.81 -16.35 -1.73
C PHE A 86 16.03 -16.09 -0.82
N GLN A 87 16.99 -17.02 -0.75
CA GLN A 87 18.23 -16.86 0.04
C GLN A 87 19.34 -16.06 -0.67
N TYR A 88 19.16 -15.74 -1.95
CA TYR A 88 20.15 -15.08 -2.80
C TYR A 88 19.64 -13.75 -3.36
N MET A 89 18.67 -13.14 -2.69
CA MET A 89 18.25 -11.78 -2.97
C MET A 89 19.41 -10.81 -2.71
N PHE A 90 19.48 -9.75 -3.50
CA PHE A 90 20.52 -8.74 -3.52
C PHE A 90 19.92 -7.32 -3.60
N GLY A 91 18.80 -7.09 -2.88
CA GLY A 91 18.13 -5.79 -2.79
C GLY A 91 16.77 -5.72 -3.45
N GLN A 92 16.21 -6.83 -3.96
CA GLN A 92 14.87 -6.86 -4.53
C GLN A 92 13.81 -6.42 -3.52
N GLU A 93 13.91 -6.87 -2.27
CA GLU A 93 13.04 -6.51 -1.17
C GLU A 93 13.09 -5.01 -0.87
N GLU A 94 14.26 -4.41 -0.97
CA GLU A 94 14.47 -2.97 -0.76
C GLU A 94 13.78 -2.16 -1.85
N TYR A 95 13.81 -2.62 -3.10
CA TYR A 95 13.07 -1.98 -4.19
C TYR A 95 11.56 -2.10 -4.02
N LEU A 96 11.05 -3.27 -3.61
CA LEU A 96 9.62 -3.44 -3.33
C LEU A 96 9.17 -2.53 -2.18
N LEU A 97 9.98 -2.41 -1.12
CA LEU A 97 9.71 -1.49 -0.02
C LEU A 97 9.72 -0.04 -0.48
N LYS A 98 10.72 0.35 -1.27
CA LYS A 98 10.83 1.71 -1.79
C LYS A 98 9.62 2.08 -2.65
N ILE A 99 9.22 1.20 -3.56
CA ILE A 99 8.03 1.40 -4.42
C ILE A 99 6.79 1.63 -3.56
N LEU A 100 6.62 0.85 -2.49
CA LEU A 100 5.47 0.98 -1.61
C LEU A 100 5.50 2.28 -0.79
N ASP A 101 6.65 2.62 -0.23
CA ASP A 101 6.84 3.86 0.55
C ASP A 101 6.60 5.10 -0.34
N ASP A 102 7.19 5.12 -1.54
CA ASP A 102 7.02 6.19 -2.52
C ASP A 102 5.54 6.31 -2.97
N LEU A 103 4.83 5.18 -3.16
CA LEU A 103 3.40 5.20 -3.53
C LEU A 103 2.55 5.91 -2.48
N GLY A 104 2.82 5.70 -1.18
CA GLY A 104 2.10 6.36 -0.09
C GLY A 104 2.16 7.89 -0.18
N GLU A 105 3.27 8.45 -0.66
CA GLU A 105 3.40 9.88 -0.95
C GLU A 105 2.64 10.25 -2.23
N TYR A 106 2.78 9.44 -3.29
CA TYR A 106 2.27 9.79 -4.61
C TYR A 106 0.75 9.86 -4.68
N ILE A 107 0.02 8.99 -3.96
CA ILE A 107 -1.44 8.89 -4.09
C ILE A 107 -2.18 10.20 -3.73
N HIS A 108 -1.61 11.02 -2.85
CA HIS A 108 -2.25 12.26 -2.40
C HIS A 108 -2.40 13.31 -3.51
N GLU A 109 -1.60 13.22 -4.57
CA GLU A 109 -1.66 14.12 -5.73
C GLU A 109 -2.73 13.71 -6.76
N PHE A 110 -3.50 12.66 -6.47
CA PHE A 110 -4.55 12.14 -7.35
C PHE A 110 -5.89 12.13 -6.60
N PRO A 111 -6.69 13.19 -6.69
CA PRO A 111 -7.95 13.27 -5.95
C PRO A 111 -8.95 12.21 -6.42
N ILE A 112 -9.57 11.52 -5.46
CA ILE A 112 -10.64 10.56 -5.73
C ILE A 112 -11.93 11.28 -6.05
N ARG A 113 -12.62 10.83 -7.09
CA ARG A 113 -13.98 11.24 -7.40
C ARG A 113 -14.95 10.46 -6.53
N GLN A 114 -15.60 11.15 -5.60
CA GLN A 114 -16.64 10.53 -4.78
C GLN A 114 -17.96 10.51 -5.57
N PHE A 115 -18.48 9.31 -5.82
CA PHE A 115 -19.86 9.10 -6.26
C PHE A 115 -20.64 8.50 -5.09
N GLN A 116 -21.91 8.91 -4.92
CA GLN A 116 -22.74 8.49 -3.78
C GLN A 116 -22.80 6.96 -3.60
N ASP A 117 -22.89 6.20 -4.70
CA ASP A 117 -23.08 4.75 -4.66
C ASP A 117 -22.02 3.97 -5.45
N GLN A 118 -21.00 4.64 -5.98
CA GLN A 118 -20.01 4.00 -6.85
C GLN A 118 -18.58 4.32 -6.42
N LYS A 119 -17.77 3.26 -6.34
CA LYS A 119 -16.32 3.39 -6.15
C LYS A 119 -15.70 4.02 -7.38
N ASP A 120 -14.84 5.00 -7.16
CA ASP A 120 -13.93 5.52 -8.17
C ASP A 120 -13.07 4.35 -8.69
N PRO A 121 -13.10 4.06 -10.00
CA PRO A 121 -12.23 3.07 -10.61
C PRO A 121 -10.75 3.26 -10.25
N GLN A 122 -10.30 4.51 -10.08
CA GLN A 122 -8.92 4.83 -9.69
C GLN A 122 -8.59 4.35 -8.27
N ALA A 123 -9.50 4.57 -7.32
CA ALA A 123 -9.36 4.09 -5.94
C ALA A 123 -9.31 2.56 -5.89
N VAL A 124 -10.19 1.89 -6.64
CA VAL A 124 -10.20 0.43 -6.75
C VAL A 124 -8.84 -0.09 -7.25
N GLN A 125 -8.26 0.53 -8.28
CA GLN A 125 -6.96 0.12 -8.80
C GLN A 125 -5.81 0.31 -7.81
N VAL A 126 -5.84 1.35 -6.97
CA VAL A 126 -4.88 1.53 -5.88
C VAL A 126 -5.03 0.41 -4.84
N PHE A 127 -6.25 0.10 -4.41
CA PHE A 127 -6.50 -1.00 -3.46
C PHE A 127 -6.04 -2.35 -4.01
N GLU A 128 -6.33 -2.64 -5.29
CA GLU A 128 -5.88 -3.87 -5.95
C GLU A 128 -4.35 -3.96 -5.98
N PHE A 129 -3.66 -2.87 -6.33
CA PHE A 129 -2.19 -2.82 -6.31
C PHE A 129 -1.63 -3.08 -4.91
N LEU A 130 -2.18 -2.44 -3.87
CA LEU A 130 -1.72 -2.61 -2.49
C LEU A 130 -1.99 -4.03 -1.96
N LYS A 131 -3.14 -4.63 -2.28
CA LYS A 131 -3.44 -6.04 -1.97
C LYS A 131 -2.46 -6.98 -2.68
N GLU A 132 -2.05 -6.65 -3.90
CA GLU A 132 -1.02 -7.40 -4.62
C GLU A 132 0.35 -7.31 -3.93
N MET A 133 0.74 -6.12 -3.49
CA MET A 133 1.97 -5.90 -2.71
C MET A 133 1.94 -6.64 -1.38
N ASP A 134 0.84 -6.56 -0.63
CA ASP A 134 0.63 -7.29 0.63
C ASP A 134 0.86 -8.80 0.43
N LYS A 135 0.25 -9.38 -0.62
CA LYS A 135 0.44 -10.80 -0.96
C LYS A 135 1.89 -11.15 -1.28
N LYS A 136 2.61 -10.30 -2.02
CA LYS A 136 4.04 -10.52 -2.34
C LYS A 136 4.89 -10.47 -1.07
N PHE A 137 4.67 -9.50 -0.19
CA PHE A 137 5.38 -9.39 1.09
C PHE A 137 5.05 -10.53 2.05
N CYS A 138 3.79 -10.97 2.12
CA CYS A 138 3.40 -12.16 2.88
C CYS A 138 4.22 -13.38 2.44
N GLN A 139 4.39 -13.60 1.14
CA GLN A 139 5.21 -14.70 0.63
C GLN A 139 6.68 -14.55 1.04
N LEU A 140 7.23 -13.34 1.00
CA LEU A 140 8.59 -13.09 1.47
C LEU A 140 8.76 -13.37 2.97
N ILE A 141 7.78 -12.98 3.79
CA ILE A 141 7.77 -13.26 5.23
C ILE A 141 7.67 -14.76 5.50
N ASP A 142 6.72 -15.44 4.87
CA ASP A 142 6.43 -16.87 5.05
C ASP A 142 7.65 -17.73 4.69
N HIS A 143 8.40 -17.32 3.68
CA HIS A 143 9.63 -17.99 3.26
C HIS A 143 10.89 -17.53 4.00
N LYS A 144 10.78 -16.65 4.99
CA LYS A 144 11.90 -16.04 5.72
C LYS A 144 12.95 -15.43 4.77
N ALA A 145 12.48 -14.89 3.64
CA ALA A 145 13.32 -14.30 2.61
C ALA A 145 13.81 -12.90 2.99
N ILE A 146 13.12 -12.23 3.92
CA ILE A 146 13.48 -10.91 4.43
C ILE A 146 14.11 -10.98 5.81
N ASN A 147 15.10 -10.11 6.04
CA ASN A 147 15.74 -9.96 7.35
C ASN A 147 14.89 -9.14 8.34
N LEU A 148 15.33 -9.07 9.60
CA LEU A 148 14.61 -8.36 10.65
C LEU A 148 14.50 -6.84 10.39
N THR A 149 15.53 -6.22 9.82
CA THR A 149 15.52 -4.78 9.52
C THR A 149 14.48 -4.44 8.44
N VAL A 150 14.43 -5.22 7.37
CA VAL A 150 13.43 -5.10 6.29
C VAL A 150 12.03 -5.33 6.87
N ARG A 151 11.89 -6.27 7.81
CA ARG A 151 10.63 -6.55 8.49
C ARG A 151 10.08 -5.34 9.25
N VAL A 152 10.89 -4.75 10.12
CA VAL A 152 10.49 -3.57 10.92
C VAL A 152 10.15 -2.39 10.00
N ARG A 153 10.89 -2.21 8.91
CA ARG A 153 10.59 -1.17 7.91
C ARG A 153 9.26 -1.44 7.20
N LEU A 154 9.01 -2.70 6.82
CA LEU A 154 7.77 -3.09 6.17
C LEU A 154 6.55 -2.82 7.08
N GLU A 155 6.64 -3.15 8.36
CA GLU A 155 5.59 -2.87 9.34
C GLU A 155 5.28 -1.37 9.41
N SER A 156 6.31 -0.54 9.61
CA SER A 156 6.16 0.92 9.64
C SER A 156 5.62 1.51 8.33
N ILE A 157 6.01 0.96 7.18
CA ILE A 157 5.48 1.38 5.86
C ILE A 157 4.02 0.95 5.70
N ALA A 158 3.66 -0.25 6.12
CA ALA A 158 2.29 -0.76 6.06
C ALA A 158 1.34 0.12 6.87
N ASP A 159 1.70 0.45 8.12
CA ASP A 159 0.90 1.33 8.98
C ASP A 159 0.72 2.72 8.38
N ARG A 160 1.83 3.36 7.96
CA ARG A 160 1.79 4.69 7.32
C ARG A 160 0.98 4.66 6.02
N SER A 161 1.08 3.59 5.23
CA SER A 161 0.31 3.44 4.00
C SER A 161 -1.18 3.35 4.30
N ARG A 162 -1.59 2.59 5.33
CA ARG A 162 -3.00 2.55 5.76
C ARG A 162 -3.50 3.93 6.19
N GLU A 163 -2.72 4.66 6.97
CA GLU A 163 -3.07 6.01 7.39
C GLU A 163 -3.21 6.98 6.22
N SER A 164 -2.26 6.93 5.28
CA SER A 164 -2.25 7.70 4.05
C SER A 164 -3.50 7.42 3.20
N ILE A 165 -3.83 6.14 2.98
CA ILE A 165 -5.03 5.72 2.24
C ILE A 165 -6.29 6.24 2.89
N PHE A 166 -6.46 6.07 4.20
CA PHE A 166 -7.65 6.56 4.88
C PHE A 166 -7.78 8.08 4.77
N THR A 167 -6.67 8.81 4.87
CA THR A 167 -6.66 10.27 4.68
C THR A 167 -7.02 10.63 3.24
N TRP A 168 -6.48 9.90 2.27
CA TRP A 168 -6.71 10.09 0.85
C TRP A 168 -8.17 9.85 0.45
N ILE A 169 -8.84 8.84 1.01
CA ILE A 169 -10.27 8.58 0.75
C ILE A 169 -11.22 9.45 1.60
N GLY A 170 -10.69 10.34 2.44
CA GLY A 170 -11.46 11.31 3.21
C GLY A 170 -11.95 10.84 4.60
N PHE A 171 -11.37 9.78 5.19
CA PHE A 171 -11.67 9.40 6.57
C PHE A 171 -10.96 10.32 7.57
N SER A 172 -11.74 11.16 8.26
CA SER A 172 -11.27 11.91 9.42
C SER A 172 -10.90 10.98 10.58
N THR A 173 -9.83 11.28 11.30
CA THR A 173 -9.31 10.53 12.45
C THR A 173 -10.35 10.30 13.55
N ASN A 174 -11.34 11.20 13.66
CA ASN A 174 -12.43 11.10 14.64
C ASN A 174 -13.49 10.04 14.28
N GLU A 175 -13.77 9.84 13.00
CA GLU A 175 -14.71 8.80 12.55
C GLU A 175 -14.16 7.39 12.74
N ARG A 176 -12.82 7.25 12.78
CA ARG A 176 -12.14 5.97 13.02
C ARG A 176 -12.38 5.47 14.44
N ARG A 177 -12.14 6.31 15.46
CA ARG A 177 -12.29 5.94 16.89
C ARG A 177 -13.72 5.58 17.27
N ALA A 178 -14.71 6.27 16.70
CA ALA A 178 -16.12 5.94 16.94
C ALA A 178 -16.49 4.54 16.38
N LYS A 179 -15.91 4.14 15.24
CA LYS A 179 -16.24 2.88 14.56
C LYS A 179 -15.46 1.67 15.07
N THR A 180 -14.17 1.79 15.39
CA THR A 180 -13.42 0.69 16.04
C THR A 180 -13.93 0.40 17.45
N ASN A 181 -14.36 1.42 18.20
CA ASN A 181 -14.97 1.21 19.51
C ASN A 181 -16.38 0.61 19.39
N GLY A 182 -17.16 0.96 18.35
CA GLY A 182 -18.49 0.38 18.10
C GLY A 182 -18.47 -1.14 17.78
N LEU A 183 -17.46 -1.63 17.05
CA LEU A 183 -17.31 -3.07 16.77
C LEU A 183 -16.95 -3.89 18.02
N ASN A 184 -16.15 -3.31 18.94
CA ASN A 184 -15.81 -3.99 20.19
C ASN A 184 -17.01 -4.05 21.16
N THR A 185 -17.90 -3.06 21.14
CA THR A 185 -19.11 -3.07 21.99
C THR A 185 -20.14 -4.10 21.52
N GLN A 186 -20.32 -4.32 20.21
CA GLN A 186 -21.25 -5.34 19.70
C GLN A 186 -20.77 -6.79 19.95
N LYS A 187 -19.46 -7.01 20.13
CA LYS A 187 -18.91 -8.32 20.47
C LYS A 187 -19.09 -8.66 21.96
N ALA A 188 -19.30 -7.65 22.81
CA ALA A 188 -19.53 -7.82 24.25
C ALA A 188 -21.00 -8.07 24.63
N THR A 189 -21.97 -7.82 23.74
CA THR A 189 -23.41 -7.95 24.03
C THR A 189 -24.03 -9.29 23.62
N ARG A 190 -23.23 -10.25 23.11
CA ARG A 190 -23.74 -11.55 22.63
C ARG A 190 -23.55 -12.74 23.59
N GLU A 191 -22.97 -12.52 24.78
CA GLU A 191 -22.85 -13.52 25.84
C GLU A 191 -23.48 -13.00 27.14
N GLY A 192 -24.79 -13.20 27.28
CA GLY A 192 -25.51 -12.84 28.50
C GLY A 192 -27.02 -12.82 28.29
N GLY A 193 -27.67 -13.97 28.44
CA GLY A 193 -29.13 -14.09 28.48
C GLY A 193 -29.76 -13.43 29.72
N PRO A 194 -31.10 -13.32 29.74
CA PRO A 194 -31.81 -12.16 30.27
C PRO A 194 -32.16 -12.30 31.75
N ASP A 195 -32.17 -11.17 32.47
CA ASP A 195 -33.03 -11.02 33.63
C ASP A 195 -33.76 -9.68 33.56
N VAL A 196 -35.00 -9.72 34.00
CA VAL A 196 -36.08 -8.79 33.72
C VAL A 196 -36.11 -7.67 34.76
N SER A 197 -36.22 -6.43 34.30
CA SER A 197 -36.93 -5.40 35.06
C SER A 197 -37.48 -4.35 34.09
N GLU A 198 -38.80 -4.31 34.05
CA GLU A 198 -39.62 -3.19 33.55
C GLU A 198 -39.33 -1.97 34.44
N ASP A 199 -39.01 -0.83 33.83
CA ASP A 199 -39.59 0.48 34.17
C ASP A 199 -38.90 1.60 33.39
N ASP A 200 -39.74 2.57 33.04
CA ASP A 200 -39.48 3.95 32.62
C ASP A 200 -39.15 4.31 31.16
N MET A 201 -40.11 5.08 30.63
CA MET A 201 -40.10 5.86 29.41
C MET A 201 -38.96 6.88 29.40
N ASP A 202 -38.31 7.02 28.25
CA ASP A 202 -38.08 8.33 27.62
C ASP A 202 -37.85 8.10 26.12
N ASP A 203 -38.78 8.62 25.32
CA ASP A 203 -38.69 8.72 23.86
C ASP A 203 -37.59 9.71 23.49
N ASP A 204 -36.33 9.27 23.50
CA ASP A 204 -35.26 9.94 22.77
C ASP A 204 -35.12 9.24 21.41
N GLU A 205 -35.74 9.84 20.39
CA GLU A 205 -35.43 9.63 18.97
C GLU A 205 -33.94 9.97 18.75
N SER A 206 -33.08 9.01 19.07
CA SER A 206 -31.74 8.96 18.53
C SER A 206 -31.88 8.73 17.03
N SER A 207 -31.94 9.85 16.30
CA SER A 207 -31.55 9.94 14.91
C SER A 207 -30.16 9.33 14.80
N SER A 208 -30.14 8.02 14.58
CA SER A 208 -29.01 7.29 14.07
C SER A 208 -28.78 7.86 12.68
N THR A 209 -28.03 8.96 12.64
CA THR A 209 -27.35 9.40 11.44
C THR A 209 -26.39 8.26 11.10
N SER A 210 -26.91 7.24 10.42
CA SER A 210 -26.10 6.25 9.72
C SER A 210 -25.37 7.04 8.64
N SER A 211 -24.27 7.68 9.05
CA SER A 211 -23.34 8.32 8.13
C SER A 211 -23.07 7.27 7.06
N PRO A 212 -23.43 7.55 5.79
CA PRO A 212 -23.47 6.55 4.74
C PRO A 212 -22.19 5.74 4.79
N GLU A 213 -22.34 4.42 4.90
CA GLU A 213 -21.22 3.52 5.05
C GLU A 213 -20.23 3.82 3.92
N ASN A 214 -19.09 4.42 4.26
CA ASN A 214 -18.13 4.81 3.25
C ASN A 214 -17.79 3.54 2.48
N ILE A 215 -18.09 3.56 1.19
CA ILE A 215 -18.03 2.41 0.29
C ILE A 215 -16.64 1.76 0.26
N TYR A 216 -15.58 2.47 0.68
CA TYR A 216 -14.21 1.99 0.75
C TYR A 216 -13.79 1.40 2.10
N TRP A 217 -14.64 1.45 3.13
CA TRP A 217 -14.29 1.03 4.50
C TRP A 217 -13.72 -0.39 4.54
N LYS A 218 -14.37 -1.33 3.85
CA LYS A 218 -13.90 -2.72 3.78
C LYS A 218 -12.53 -2.83 3.10
N ASP A 219 -12.37 -2.23 1.92
CA ASP A 219 -11.11 -2.32 1.17
C ASP A 219 -9.94 -1.66 1.89
N SER A 220 -10.18 -0.52 2.55
CA SER A 220 -9.14 0.19 3.31
C SER A 220 -8.71 -0.59 4.56
N ASN A 221 -9.62 -1.35 5.16
CA ASN A 221 -9.29 -2.20 6.29
C ASN A 221 -8.59 -3.50 5.89
N GLU A 222 -8.75 -3.96 4.65
CA GLU A 222 -8.10 -5.16 4.13
C GLU A 222 -6.66 -4.92 3.64
N VAL A 223 -6.26 -3.65 3.43
CA VAL A 223 -4.89 -3.32 3.03
C VAL A 223 -3.89 -3.66 4.13
N PHE A 224 -2.85 -4.41 3.77
CA PHE A 224 -1.77 -4.88 4.65
C PHE A 224 -2.17 -5.76 5.84
N VAL A 225 -3.40 -6.28 5.86
CA VAL A 225 -3.83 -7.22 6.90
C VAL A 225 -2.91 -8.43 6.93
N GLY A 226 -2.56 -8.99 5.77
CA GLY A 226 -1.73 -10.19 5.70
C GLY A 226 -0.33 -9.96 6.29
N VAL A 227 0.30 -8.83 5.98
CA VAL A 227 1.61 -8.45 6.53
C VAL A 227 1.52 -8.20 8.05
N LEU A 228 0.54 -7.42 8.51
CA LEU A 228 0.43 -7.03 9.91
C LEU A 228 0.08 -8.21 10.82
N GLU A 229 -0.85 -9.09 10.40
CA GLU A 229 -1.17 -10.31 11.15
C GLU A 229 0.06 -11.21 11.32
N ARG A 230 0.98 -11.26 10.34
CA ARG A 230 2.22 -12.05 10.42
C ARG A 230 3.24 -11.47 11.40
N PHE A 231 3.08 -10.22 11.83
CA PHE A 231 3.93 -9.60 12.85
C PHE A 231 3.38 -9.77 14.26
N GLU A 232 2.07 -9.92 14.44
CA GLU A 232 1.47 -10.16 15.77
C GLU A 232 1.81 -11.54 16.37
N PHE A 233 2.32 -12.48 15.57
CA PHE A 233 2.63 -13.87 16.00
C PHE A 233 4.13 -14.21 16.10
N VAL A 234 5.03 -13.22 16.14
CA VAL A 234 6.49 -13.43 16.25
C VAL A 234 7.04 -12.75 17.49
#